data_AF-A0A8S3FW73-F1
#
_entry.id   AF-A0A8S3FW73-F1
#
_cell.length_a   1.000
_cell.length_b   1.000
_cell.length_c   1.000
_cell.angle_alpha   90.00
_cell.angle_beta   90.00
_cell.angle_gamma   90.00
#
_symmetry.space_group_name_H-M   'P 1'
#
loop_
_entity.id
_entity.type
_entity.pdbx_description
1 polymer ?
#
loop_
_entity_poly.entity_id
_entity_poly.type
_entity_poly.pdbx_seq_one_letter_code
_entity_poly.pdbx_strand_id
1 'polypeptide(L)'
;MKNNDVKKVVLSLNSAISTFKPDVQDMMKNFTGFAELWEKEPETTVKSFMESKPLMVDFEALFKHYRRMETDIDEFPPSFQVGSIVFFTDNLKRGLKTEINNWKMSYAKALNDKASQDMQMVFDKV
;
A
#
# COMPACT_ATOMS: atom_id res chain seq x y z
N MET A 1 -17.38 38.51 29.43
CA MET A 1 -18.12 37.23 29.33
C MET A 1 -17.96 36.54 27.98
N LYS A 2 -18.22 37.19 26.83
CA LYS A 2 -18.17 36.55 25.47
C LYS A 2 -16.95 35.68 25.15
N ASN A 3 -15.75 36.05 25.62
CA ASN A 3 -14.52 35.28 25.36
C ASN A 3 -14.44 33.99 26.20
N ASN A 4 -15.03 33.96 27.41
CA ASN A 4 -14.96 32.80 28.29
C ASN A 4 -15.89 31.68 27.82
N ASP A 5 -17.07 32.01 27.31
CA ASP A 5 -18.00 31.02 26.75
C ASP A 5 -17.45 30.40 25.46
N VAL A 6 -16.83 31.22 24.59
CA VAL A 6 -16.13 30.71 23.39
C VAL A 6 -14.99 29.76 23.79
N LYS A 7 -14.18 30.09 24.79
CA LYS A 7 -13.12 29.20 25.29
C LYS A 7 -13.67 27.86 25.78
N LYS A 8 -14.78 27.86 26.52
CA LYS A 8 -15.43 26.63 26.99
C LYS A 8 -15.93 25.76 25.84
N VAL A 9 -16.53 26.37 24.82
CA VAL A 9 -16.97 25.65 23.61
C VAL A 9 -15.79 25.05 22.86
N VAL A 10 -14.69 25.80 22.69
CA VAL A 10 -13.47 25.29 22.04
C VAL A 10 -12.87 24.11 22.81
N LEU A 11 -12.79 24.18 24.14
CA LEU A 11 -12.30 23.07 24.98
C LEU A 11 -13.18 21.82 24.85
N SER A 12 -14.50 22.02 24.80
CA SER A 12 -15.46 20.93 24.64
C SER A 12 -15.32 20.28 23.26
N LEU A 13 -15.17 21.08 22.20
CA LEU A 13 -14.96 20.59 20.84
C LEU A 13 -13.65 19.81 20.72
N ASN A 14 -12.55 20.31 21.29
CA ASN A 14 -11.26 19.61 21.29
C ASN A 14 -11.35 18.26 21.99
N SER A 15 -12.09 18.20 23.11
CA SER A 15 -12.32 16.95 23.83
C SER A 15 -13.12 15.96 22.97
N ALA A 16 -14.20 16.42 22.32
CA ALA A 16 -15.02 15.59 21.43
C ALA A 16 -14.25 15.09 20.19
N ILE A 17 -13.37 15.91 19.61
CA ILE A 17 -12.51 15.45 18.51
C ILE A 17 -11.52 14.40 19.01
N SER A 18 -10.96 14.60 20.21
CA SER A 18 -10.00 13.66 20.81
C SER A 18 -10.61 12.29 21.10
N THR A 19 -11.91 12.22 21.39
CA THR A 19 -12.61 10.94 21.61
C THR A 19 -12.69 10.09 20.34
N PHE A 20 -12.57 10.67 19.14
CA PHE A 20 -12.56 9.91 17.89
C PHE A 20 -11.21 9.27 17.57
N LYS A 21 -10.13 9.66 18.26
CA LYS A 21 -8.78 9.18 17.95
C LYS A 21 -8.65 7.64 17.96
N PRO A 22 -9.16 6.90 18.96
CA PRO A 22 -9.11 5.44 18.95
C PRO A 22 -9.85 4.84 17.76
N ASP A 23 -11.05 5.35 17.45
CA ASP A 23 -11.86 4.87 16.32
C ASP A 23 -11.19 5.14 14.97
N VAL A 24 -10.51 6.29 14.83
CA VAL A 24 -9.68 6.59 13.65
C VAL A 24 -8.52 5.61 13.55
N GLN A 25 -7.84 5.30 14.66
CA GLN A 25 -6.75 4.32 14.67
C GLN A 25 -7.25 2.92 14.29
N ASP A 26 -8.43 2.52 14.77
CA ASP A 26 -9.05 1.25 14.41
C ASP A 26 -9.45 1.22 12.94
N MET A 27 -10.00 2.32 12.40
CA MET A 27 -10.28 2.44 10.97
C MET A 27 -9.00 2.31 10.12
N MET A 28 -7.90 2.93 10.55
CA MET A 28 -6.61 2.84 9.86
C MET A 28 -6.04 1.41 9.83
N LYS A 29 -6.38 0.54 10.79
CA LYS A 29 -5.97 -0.88 10.78
C LYS A 29 -6.48 -1.63 9.56
N ASN A 30 -7.57 -1.18 8.94
CA ASN A 30 -8.06 -1.78 7.70
C ASN A 30 -7.03 -1.70 6.55
N PHE A 31 -6.06 -0.78 6.65
CA PHE A 31 -5.05 -0.59 5.62
C PHE A 31 -3.72 -1.30 5.95
N THR A 32 -3.52 -1.85 7.15
CA THR A 32 -2.21 -2.46 7.50
C THR A 32 -1.85 -3.67 6.64
N GLY A 33 -2.84 -4.31 5.98
CA GLY A 33 -2.59 -5.37 5.01
C GLY A 33 -1.79 -4.92 3.77
N PHE A 34 -1.72 -3.62 3.51
CA PHE A 34 -0.99 -3.02 2.39
C PHE A 34 0.39 -2.49 2.82
N ALA A 35 0.81 -2.73 4.06
CA ALA A 35 1.97 -2.08 4.65
C ALA A 35 3.29 -2.34 3.92
N GLU A 36 3.39 -3.48 3.22
CA GLU A 36 4.53 -3.77 2.37
C GLU A 36 4.80 -2.69 1.31
N LEU A 37 3.79 -1.93 0.90
CA LEU A 37 3.94 -0.89 -0.11
C LEU A 37 4.71 0.34 0.39
N TRP A 38 4.74 0.59 1.70
CA TRP A 38 5.41 1.76 2.29
C TRP A 38 6.47 1.43 3.36
N GLU A 39 6.46 0.21 3.91
CA GLU A 39 7.46 -0.22 4.90
C GLU A 39 8.73 -0.78 4.26
N LYS A 40 8.64 -1.18 2.98
CA LYS A 40 9.75 -1.80 2.25
C LYS A 40 10.08 -0.99 1.01
N GLU A 41 11.33 -1.13 0.58
CA GLU A 41 11.77 -0.56 -0.70
C GLU A 41 11.72 -1.64 -1.80
N PRO A 42 11.18 -1.32 -2.99
CA PRO A 42 11.13 -2.26 -4.10
C PRO A 42 12.51 -2.80 -4.48
N GLU A 43 13.53 -1.94 -4.56
CA GLU A 43 14.86 -2.31 -5.03
C GLU A 43 15.53 -3.35 -4.13
N THR A 44 15.52 -3.14 -2.81
CA THR A 44 16.12 -4.04 -1.84
C THR A 44 15.37 -5.37 -1.75
N THR A 45 14.05 -5.31 -1.83
CA THR A 45 13.18 -6.51 -1.76
C THR A 45 13.29 -7.36 -3.02
N VAL A 46 13.32 -6.73 -4.20
CA VAL A 46 13.52 -7.41 -5.49
C VAL A 46 14.90 -8.06 -5.53
N LYS A 47 15.94 -7.37 -5.05
CA LYS A 47 17.29 -7.94 -4.97
C LYS A 47 17.32 -9.20 -4.11
N SER A 48 16.77 -9.13 -2.90
CA SER A 48 16.68 -10.30 -2.00
C SER A 48 15.86 -11.44 -2.61
N PHE A 49 14.76 -11.12 -3.29
CA PHE A 49 13.97 -12.11 -4.01
C PHE A 49 14.80 -12.79 -5.10
N MET A 50 15.56 -12.05 -5.91
CA MET A 50 16.41 -12.61 -6.95
C MET A 50 17.57 -13.47 -6.42
N GLU A 51 18.14 -13.11 -5.27
CA GLU A 51 19.19 -13.90 -4.59
C GLU A 51 18.68 -15.29 -4.17
N SER A 52 17.38 -15.45 -3.92
CA SER A 52 16.75 -16.75 -3.64
C SER A 52 16.65 -17.68 -4.86
N LYS A 53 17.10 -17.23 -6.05
CA LYS A 53 17.01 -17.94 -7.34
C LYS A 53 15.58 -18.37 -7.67
N PRO A 54 14.64 -17.41 -7.75
CA PRO A 54 13.22 -17.70 -7.91
C PRO A 54 12.93 -18.36 -9.26
N LEU A 55 11.96 -19.26 -9.27
CA LEU A 55 11.41 -19.90 -10.46
C LEU A 55 10.28 -19.05 -11.06
N MET A 56 9.85 -19.38 -12.28
CA MET A 56 8.76 -18.67 -12.95
C MET A 56 7.45 -18.69 -12.12
N VAL A 57 7.16 -19.82 -11.47
CA VAL A 57 5.99 -19.97 -10.59
C VAL A 57 6.01 -18.99 -9.42
N ASP A 58 7.19 -18.62 -8.91
CA ASP A 58 7.32 -17.65 -7.82
C ASP A 58 6.97 -16.24 -8.29
N PHE A 59 7.38 -15.87 -9.52
CA PHE A 59 6.96 -14.61 -10.14
C PHE A 59 5.45 -14.58 -10.40
N GLU A 60 4.86 -15.68 -10.88
CA GLU A 60 3.41 -15.77 -11.09
C GLU A 60 2.63 -15.60 -9.78
N ALA A 61 3.06 -16.27 -8.72
CA ALA A 61 2.48 -16.13 -7.39
C ALA A 61 2.57 -14.67 -6.90
N LEU A 62 3.72 -14.02 -7.12
CA LEU A 62 3.95 -12.63 -6.76
C LEU A 62 3.05 -11.66 -7.54
N PHE A 63 2.95 -11.79 -8.86
CA PHE A 63 2.06 -10.93 -9.67
C PHE A 63 0.58 -11.17 -9.35
N LYS A 64 0.21 -12.41 -8.99
CA LYS A 64 -1.13 -12.73 -8.53
C LYS A 64 -1.44 -12.07 -7.18
N HIS A 65 -0.48 -12.03 -6.26
CA HIS A 65 -0.60 -11.32 -4.97
C HIS A 65 -0.88 -9.83 -5.18
N TYR A 66 -0.07 -9.13 -5.99
CA TYR A 66 -0.29 -7.71 -6.28
C TYR A 66 -1.62 -7.45 -7.02
N ARG A 67 -2.02 -8.33 -7.94
CA ARG A 67 -3.33 -8.20 -8.61
C ARG A 67 -4.50 -8.34 -7.64
N ARG A 68 -4.39 -9.27 -6.68
CA ARG A 68 -5.38 -9.42 -5.61
C ARG A 68 -5.44 -8.15 -4.78
N MET A 69 -4.29 -7.60 -4.41
CA MET A 69 -4.19 -6.35 -3.67
C MET A 69 -4.86 -5.17 -4.41
N GLU A 70 -4.68 -5.06 -5.74
CA GLU A 70 -5.39 -4.06 -6.56
C GLU A 70 -6.91 -4.24 -6.51
N THR A 71 -7.39 -5.49 -6.53
CA THR A 71 -8.82 -5.83 -6.45
C THR A 71 -9.38 -5.45 -5.07
N ASP A 72 -8.68 -5.80 -4.00
CA ASP A 72 -9.09 -5.48 -2.62
C ASP A 72 -9.18 -3.94 -2.41
N ILE A 73 -8.27 -3.17 -3.04
CA ILE A 73 -8.30 -1.69 -3.00
C ILE A 73 -9.52 -1.13 -3.75
N ASP A 74 -9.88 -1.72 -4.88
CA ASP A 74 -11.05 -1.29 -5.65
C ASP A 74 -12.34 -1.46 -4.85
N GLU A 75 -12.41 -2.50 -4.04
CA GLU A 75 -13.54 -2.81 -3.17
C GLU A 75 -13.68 -1.88 -1.95
N PHE A 76 -12.70 -1.02 -1.65
CA PHE A 76 -12.88 -0.09 -0.52
C PHE A 76 -14.10 0.81 -0.74
N PRO A 77 -14.86 1.13 0.32
CA PRO A 77 -15.94 2.10 0.23
C PRO A 77 -15.41 3.47 -0.22
N PRO A 78 -16.25 4.32 -0.84
CA PRO A 78 -15.84 5.66 -1.25
C PRO A 78 -15.44 6.55 -0.06
N SER A 79 -15.95 6.25 1.13
CA SER A 79 -15.59 6.93 2.35
C SER A 79 -15.78 6.08 3.60
N PHE A 80 -15.01 6.39 4.65
CA PHE A 80 -15.22 5.91 6.02
C PHE A 80 -15.66 7.07 6.90
N GLN A 81 -16.68 6.86 7.74
CA GLN A 81 -17.13 7.87 8.70
C GLN A 81 -16.75 7.46 10.12
N VAL A 82 -16.14 8.39 10.86
CA VAL A 82 -15.82 8.24 12.29
C VAL A 82 -16.40 9.45 13.02
N GLY A 83 -17.50 9.23 13.73
CA GLY A 83 -18.25 10.31 14.38
C GLY A 83 -18.66 11.38 13.35
N SER A 84 -18.14 12.60 13.55
CA SER A 84 -18.40 13.75 12.66
C SER A 84 -17.32 13.94 11.58
N ILE A 85 -16.36 13.01 11.45
CA ILE A 85 -15.26 13.06 10.48
C ILE A 85 -15.53 12.06 9.36
N VAL A 86 -15.30 12.48 8.10
CA VAL A 86 -15.40 11.62 6.92
C VAL A 86 -14.06 11.55 6.21
N PHE A 87 -13.59 10.34 5.93
CA PHE A 87 -12.36 10.05 5.20
C PHE A 87 -12.71 9.55 3.80
N PHE A 88 -12.40 10.33 2.77
CA PHE A 88 -12.58 9.90 1.37
C PHE A 88 -11.41 9.05 0.92
N THR A 89 -11.69 7.96 0.20
CA THR A 89 -10.67 6.95 -0.13
C THR A 89 -10.01 7.15 -1.49
N ASP A 90 -10.51 8.06 -2.34
CA ASP A 90 -10.04 8.20 -3.73
C ASP A 90 -8.52 8.42 -3.84
N ASN A 91 -7.96 9.35 -3.04
CA ASN A 91 -6.53 9.62 -3.05
C ASN A 91 -5.72 8.46 -2.47
N LEU A 92 -6.25 7.77 -1.45
CA LEU A 92 -5.63 6.59 -0.88
C LEU A 92 -5.58 5.44 -1.89
N LYS A 93 -6.70 5.13 -2.54
CA LYS A 93 -6.79 4.12 -3.62
C LYS A 93 -5.77 4.41 -4.71
N ARG A 94 -5.69 5.67 -5.16
CA ARG A 94 -4.73 6.09 -6.18
C ARG A 94 -3.29 5.90 -5.74
N GLY A 95 -2.94 6.34 -4.52
CA GLY A 95 -1.59 6.18 -3.97
C GLY A 95 -1.18 4.71 -3.89
N LEU A 96 -2.03 3.85 -3.32
CA LEU A 96 -1.75 2.43 -3.19
C LEU A 96 -1.58 1.75 -4.56
N LYS A 97 -2.43 2.07 -5.54
CA LYS A 97 -2.29 1.53 -6.90
C LYS A 97 -1.02 2.00 -7.60
N THR A 98 -0.61 3.24 -7.39
CA THR A 98 0.67 3.75 -7.91
C THR A 98 1.83 2.93 -7.34
N GLU A 99 1.85 2.70 -6.03
CA GLU A 99 2.90 1.89 -5.41
C GLU A 99 2.87 0.45 -5.91
N ILE A 100 1.70 -0.20 -6.01
CA ILE A 100 1.61 -1.56 -6.56
C ILE A 100 2.21 -1.62 -7.97
N ASN A 101 1.95 -0.63 -8.82
CA ASN A 101 2.55 -0.59 -10.16
C ASN A 101 4.07 -0.39 -10.11
N ASN A 102 4.58 0.43 -9.19
CA ASN A 102 6.01 0.60 -8.96
C ASN A 102 6.68 -0.74 -8.56
N TRP A 103 6.05 -1.48 -7.65
CA TRP A 103 6.47 -2.82 -7.24
C TRP A 103 6.45 -3.82 -8.40
N LYS A 104 5.33 -3.93 -9.13
CA LYS A 104 5.21 -4.82 -10.29
C LYS A 104 6.25 -4.50 -11.36
N MET A 105 6.53 -3.23 -11.62
CA MET A 105 7.51 -2.81 -12.63
C MET A 105 8.93 -3.18 -12.21
N SER A 106 9.27 -3.03 -10.93
CA SER A 106 10.57 -3.43 -10.38
C SER A 106 10.81 -4.94 -10.53
N TYR A 107 9.80 -5.77 -10.20
CA TYR A 107 9.87 -7.22 -10.42
C TYR A 107 9.90 -7.62 -11.90
N ALA A 108 9.11 -6.95 -12.74
CA ALA A 108 9.07 -7.22 -14.17
C ALA A 108 10.42 -6.94 -14.85
N LYS A 109 11.10 -5.85 -14.44
CA LYS A 109 12.46 -5.54 -14.91
C LYS A 109 13.44 -6.65 -14.54
N ALA A 110 13.44 -7.08 -13.28
CA ALA A 110 14.31 -8.17 -12.82
C ALA A 110 14.04 -9.50 -13.54
N LEU A 111 12.77 -9.81 -13.81
CA LEU A 111 12.38 -10.99 -14.60
C LEU A 111 12.91 -10.90 -16.04
N ASN A 112 12.76 -9.74 -16.69
CA ASN A 112 13.25 -9.51 -18.04
C ASN A 112 14.77 -9.65 -18.13
N ASP A 113 15.50 -9.07 -17.17
CA ASP A 113 16.96 -9.16 -17.12
C ASP A 113 17.42 -10.61 -16.95
N LYS A 114 16.76 -11.38 -16.09
CA LYS A 114 17.00 -12.82 -15.92
C LYS A 114 16.75 -13.59 -17.22
N ALA A 115 15.60 -13.38 -17.85
CA ALA A 115 15.24 -14.08 -19.09
C ALA A 115 16.23 -13.78 -20.23
N SER A 116 16.71 -12.54 -20.32
CA SER A 116 17.74 -12.14 -21.27
C SER A 116 19.07 -12.87 -21.04
N GLN A 117 19.52 -12.97 -19.78
CA GLN A 117 20.74 -13.70 -19.41
C GLN A 117 20.62 -15.20 -19.68
N ASP A 118 19.49 -15.81 -19.31
CA ASP A 118 19.22 -17.22 -19.56
C ASP A 118 19.24 -17.53 -21.07
N MET A 119 18.67 -16.64 -21.88
CA MET A 119 18.67 -16.76 -23.34
C MET A 119 20.08 -16.67 -23.93
N GLN A 120 20.90 -15.70 -23.50
CA GLN A 120 22.30 -15.56 -23.93
C GLN A 120 23.12 -16.83 -23.59
N MET A 121 22.95 -17.37 -22.38
CA MET A 121 23.65 -18.59 -21.97
C MET A 121 23.28 -19.83 -22.82
N VAL A 122 22.08 -19.87 -23.39
CA VAL A 122 21.69 -20.94 -24.32
C VAL A 122 22.36 -20.75 -25.68
N PHE A 123 22.43 -19.52 -26.18
CA PHE A 123 23.07 -19.22 -27.47
C PHE A 123 24.59 -19.40 -27.43
N ASP A 124 25.27 -19.03 -26.34
CA ASP A 124 26.73 -19.16 -26.21
C ASP A 124 27.20 -20.63 -26.07
N LYS A 125 26.27 -21.57 -25.86
CA LYS A 125 26.56 -23.01 -25.74
C LYS A 125 26.36 -23.77 -27.06
N VAL A 126 25.95 -23.10 -28.14
CA VAL A 126 25.78 -23.64 -29.49
C VAL A 126 26.91 -23.12 -30.39
#